data_AF-A0A3D1PR83-F1
#
_entry.id   AF-A0A3D1PR83-F1
#
_cell.length_a   1.000
_cell.length_b   1.000
_cell.length_c   1.000
_cell.angle_alpha   90.00
_cell.angle_beta   90.00
_cell.angle_gamma   90.00
#
_symmetry.space_group_name_H-M   'P 1'
#
loop_
_entity.id
_entity.type
_entity.pdbx_description
1 polymer ?
#
loop_
_entity_poly.entity_id
_entity_poly.type
_entity_poly.pdbx_seq_one_letter_code
_entity_poly.pdbx_strand_id
1 'polypeptide(L)'
;MREEKEKNRIITERTKKIGVFDSGIGGATVLTELVKVLPNEDYIYYSDSKNNPYGDKTQKEIIEICDNIVQFFIQKNCKAIVIACNTASAEAVTYLRKKYKTIPFIAIEPAYKMVYDYAYDEATLVMATKGTIESEKFNLLYKKYNNHKTKLLPCIGLADVIEDGNKEKQKEVLEKMLGQYRGKIKNVVLRLYTLSINNTRN
;
A
#
# COMPACT_ATOMS: atom_id res chain seq x y z
N MET A 1 32.02 3.60 -30.94
CA MET A 1 31.24 2.35 -31.17
C MET A 1 30.80 1.59 -29.90
N ARG A 2 31.67 0.98 -29.08
CA ARG A 2 31.23 0.25 -27.85
C ARG A 2 30.76 1.20 -26.75
N GLU A 3 31.49 2.29 -26.53
CA GLU A 3 31.15 3.30 -25.51
C GLU A 3 29.86 4.05 -25.84
N GLU A 4 29.60 4.39 -27.11
CA GLU A 4 28.33 5.01 -27.53
C GLU A 4 27.13 4.08 -27.38
N LYS A 5 27.29 2.78 -27.67
CA LYS A 5 26.23 1.80 -27.45
C LYS A 5 25.90 1.66 -25.96
N GLU A 6 26.91 1.65 -25.11
CA GLU A 6 26.72 1.60 -23.65
C GLU A 6 26.08 2.88 -23.12
N LYS A 7 26.54 4.05 -23.59
CA LYS A 7 25.97 5.35 -23.23
C LYS A 7 24.50 5.47 -23.66
N ASN A 8 24.17 5.05 -24.89
CA ASN A 8 22.80 5.02 -25.39
C ASN A 8 21.93 4.00 -24.64
N ARG A 9 22.47 2.85 -24.25
CA ARG A 9 21.77 1.88 -23.40
C ARG A 9 21.47 2.46 -22.02
N ILE A 10 22.43 3.10 -21.37
CA ILE A 10 22.26 3.75 -20.05
C ILE A 10 21.20 4.86 -20.14
N ILE A 11 21.23 5.69 -21.19
CA ILE A 11 20.23 6.73 -21.43
C ILE A 11 18.84 6.09 -21.62
N THR A 12 18.75 5.06 -22.46
CA THR A 12 17.48 4.35 -22.74
C THR A 12 16.92 3.66 -21.49
N GLU A 13 17.78 3.09 -20.64
CA GLU A 13 17.36 2.49 -19.37
C GLU A 13 16.93 3.56 -18.35
N ARG A 14 17.55 4.75 -18.35
CA ARG A 14 17.13 5.87 -17.50
C ARG A 14 15.79 6.47 -17.93
N THR A 15 15.46 6.50 -19.22
CA THR A 15 14.21 7.07 -19.74
C THR A 15 13.01 6.10 -19.70
N LYS A 16 13.21 4.86 -19.21
CA LYS A 16 12.09 3.92 -19.04
C LYS A 16 11.22 4.33 -17.85
N LYS A 17 9.92 4.05 -17.96
CA LYS A 17 8.92 4.45 -16.97
C LYS A 17 8.93 3.55 -15.73
N ILE A 18 8.45 4.08 -14.61
CA ILE A 18 8.14 3.32 -13.40
C ILE A 18 6.65 2.96 -13.45
N GLY A 19 6.34 1.66 -13.40
CA GLY A 19 4.97 1.19 -13.26
C GLY A 19 4.52 1.32 -11.81
N VAL A 20 3.31 1.81 -11.57
CA VAL A 20 2.70 1.91 -10.24
C VAL A 20 1.29 1.35 -10.32
N PHE A 21 0.93 0.41 -9.45
CA PHE A 21 -0.45 -0.11 -9.44
C PHE A 21 -1.07 -0.25 -8.07
N ASP A 22 -2.39 -0.12 -8.04
CA ASP A 22 -3.23 -0.31 -6.88
C ASP A 22 -4.56 -0.98 -7.26
N SER A 23 -5.25 -1.56 -6.27
CA SER A 23 -6.57 -2.15 -6.47
C SER A 23 -7.66 -1.10 -6.70
N GLY A 24 -7.43 0.19 -6.34
CA GLY A 24 -8.43 1.24 -6.50
C GLY A 24 -7.82 2.63 -6.65
N ILE A 25 -8.46 3.64 -6.05
CA ILE A 25 -8.02 5.04 -6.10
C ILE A 25 -6.96 5.39 -5.05
N GLY A 26 -6.79 4.54 -4.01
CA GLY A 26 -5.90 4.84 -2.88
C GLY A 26 -4.43 4.98 -3.28
N GLY A 27 -3.98 4.22 -4.27
CA GLY A 27 -2.61 4.24 -4.78
C GLY A 27 -2.19 5.56 -5.44
N ALA A 28 -3.14 6.43 -5.78
CA ALA A 28 -2.85 7.76 -6.31
C ALA A 28 -2.05 8.61 -5.31
N THR A 29 -2.21 8.38 -4.01
CA THR A 29 -1.42 9.07 -2.98
C THR A 29 0.05 8.65 -2.99
N VAL A 30 0.31 7.35 -3.15
CA VAL A 30 1.68 6.83 -3.31
C VAL A 30 2.32 7.42 -4.57
N LEU A 31 1.58 7.47 -5.69
CA LEU A 31 2.06 8.12 -6.91
C LEU A 31 2.36 9.61 -6.69
N THR A 32 1.50 10.32 -5.98
CA THR A 32 1.70 11.75 -5.68
C THR A 32 2.98 11.98 -4.88
N GLU A 33 3.26 11.16 -3.87
CA GLU A 33 4.52 11.24 -3.11
C GLU A 33 5.74 10.83 -3.94
N LEU A 34 5.60 9.82 -4.81
CA LEU A 34 6.68 9.43 -5.73
C LEU A 34 7.06 10.58 -6.67
N VAL A 35 6.09 11.27 -7.26
CA VAL A 35 6.32 12.42 -8.16
C VAL A 35 7.03 13.56 -7.41
N LYS A 36 6.73 13.78 -6.13
CA LYS A 36 7.43 14.80 -5.32
C LYS A 36 8.89 14.45 -5.07
N VAL A 37 9.18 13.19 -4.74
CA VAL A 37 10.54 12.74 -4.38
C VAL A 37 11.40 12.46 -5.61
N LEU A 38 10.79 12.01 -6.71
CA LEU A 38 11.44 11.65 -7.97
C LEU A 38 10.77 12.39 -9.16
N PRO A 39 10.85 13.74 -9.21
CA PRO A 39 10.10 14.54 -10.19
C PRO A 39 10.58 14.36 -11.64
N ASN A 40 11.75 13.77 -11.86
CA ASN A 40 12.34 13.56 -13.18
C ASN A 40 12.05 12.17 -13.75
N GLU A 41 11.19 11.39 -13.10
CA GLU A 41 10.79 10.05 -13.53
C GLU A 41 9.46 10.09 -14.28
N ASP A 42 9.34 9.25 -15.30
CA ASP A 42 8.08 9.02 -15.98
C ASP A 42 7.33 7.84 -15.34
N TYR A 43 6.01 7.95 -15.21
CA TYR A 43 5.19 6.93 -14.55
C TYR A 43 4.12 6.35 -15.48
N ILE A 44 3.76 5.08 -15.25
CA ILE A 44 2.51 4.49 -15.73
C ILE A 44 1.73 4.04 -14.50
N TYR A 45 0.54 4.62 -14.29
CA TYR A 45 -0.34 4.22 -13.20
C TYR A 45 -1.42 3.26 -13.70
N TYR A 46 -1.65 2.17 -12.97
CA TYR A 46 -2.71 1.19 -13.23
C TYR A 46 -3.61 1.08 -11.99
N SER A 47 -4.88 1.46 -12.14
CA SER A 47 -5.90 1.28 -11.10
C SER A 47 -6.83 0.14 -11.48
N ASP A 48 -6.85 -0.93 -10.69
CA ASP A 48 -7.67 -2.12 -10.95
C ASP A 48 -9.05 -2.04 -10.29
N SER A 49 -9.78 -0.95 -10.58
CA SER A 49 -11.11 -0.73 -10.01
C SER A 49 -12.10 -1.88 -10.34
N LYS A 50 -11.86 -2.64 -11.41
CA LYS A 50 -12.70 -3.79 -11.80
C LYS A 50 -12.67 -4.93 -10.78
N ASN A 51 -11.51 -5.19 -10.17
CA ASN A 51 -11.33 -6.28 -9.21
C ASN A 51 -11.28 -5.78 -7.76
N ASN A 52 -11.51 -4.49 -7.51
CA ASN A 52 -11.60 -3.94 -6.17
C ASN A 52 -12.83 -4.50 -5.41
N PRO A 53 -12.75 -4.72 -4.08
CA PRO A 53 -11.57 -4.71 -3.23
C PRO A 53 -10.78 -6.03 -3.29
N TYR A 54 -9.44 -5.94 -3.24
CA TYR A 54 -8.59 -7.14 -3.18
C TYR A 54 -8.68 -7.85 -1.83
N GLY A 55 -9.08 -7.13 -0.76
CA GLY A 55 -9.15 -7.68 0.60
C GLY A 55 -10.14 -8.84 0.77
N ASP A 56 -11.11 -8.97 -0.13
CA ASP A 56 -12.13 -10.02 -0.08
C ASP A 56 -11.78 -11.24 -0.94
N LYS A 57 -10.62 -11.21 -1.61
CA LYS A 57 -10.17 -12.27 -2.52
C LYS A 57 -9.20 -13.22 -1.83
N THR A 58 -9.15 -14.45 -2.34
CA THR A 58 -8.13 -15.41 -1.92
C THR A 58 -6.75 -15.00 -2.40
N GLN A 59 -5.71 -15.45 -1.70
CA GLN A 59 -4.32 -15.19 -2.09
C GLN A 59 -4.03 -15.62 -3.53
N LYS A 60 -4.59 -16.76 -3.98
CA LYS A 60 -4.41 -17.26 -5.34
C LYS A 60 -4.98 -16.29 -6.38
N GLU A 61 -6.20 -15.79 -6.17
CA GLU A 61 -6.82 -14.81 -7.07
C GLU A 61 -6.02 -13.52 -7.11
N ILE A 62 -5.53 -13.03 -5.96
CA ILE A 62 -4.70 -11.82 -5.89
C ILE A 62 -3.41 -12.01 -6.69
N ILE A 63 -2.76 -13.17 -6.58
CA ILE A 63 -1.54 -13.48 -7.35
C ILE A 63 -1.83 -13.45 -8.85
N GLU A 64 -2.90 -14.10 -9.31
CA GLU A 64 -3.29 -14.13 -10.73
C GLU A 64 -3.57 -12.73 -11.28
N ILE A 65 -4.32 -11.91 -10.54
CA ILE A 65 -4.60 -10.53 -10.90
C ILE A 65 -3.31 -9.71 -11.00
N CYS A 66 -2.45 -9.77 -9.98
CA CYS A 66 -1.20 -9.01 -9.95
C CYS A 66 -0.24 -9.46 -11.06
N ASP A 67 -0.21 -10.75 -11.39
CA ASP A 67 0.62 -11.28 -12.47
C ASP A 67 0.25 -10.67 -13.82
N ASN A 68 -1.04 -10.58 -14.11
CA ASN A 68 -1.55 -9.94 -15.34
C ASN A 68 -1.16 -8.46 -15.42
N ILE A 69 -1.27 -7.72 -14.30
CA ILE A 69 -0.86 -6.32 -14.23
C ILE A 69 0.65 -6.17 -14.47
N VAL A 70 1.46 -7.06 -13.90
CA VAL A 70 2.91 -7.06 -14.11
C VAL A 70 3.28 -7.35 -15.56
N GLN A 71 2.60 -8.29 -16.22
CA GLN A 71 2.80 -8.55 -17.65
C GLN A 71 2.51 -7.31 -18.50
N PHE A 72 1.46 -6.55 -18.17
CA PHE A 72 1.18 -5.27 -18.83
C PHE A 72 2.37 -4.29 -18.69
N PHE A 73 2.93 -4.12 -17.48
CA PHE A 73 4.09 -3.22 -17.29
C PHE A 73 5.35 -3.67 -18.01
N ILE A 74 5.59 -4.98 -18.09
CA ILE A 74 6.69 -5.56 -18.85
C ILE A 74 6.53 -5.24 -20.34
N GLN A 75 5.32 -5.41 -20.90
CA GLN A 75 5.03 -5.04 -22.29
C GLN A 75 5.21 -3.54 -22.55
N LYS A 76 5.02 -2.69 -21.53
CA LYS A 76 5.28 -1.25 -21.59
C LYS A 76 6.75 -0.87 -21.30
N ASN A 77 7.65 -1.84 -21.20
CA ASN A 77 9.08 -1.64 -20.93
C ASN A 77 9.35 -0.83 -19.65
N CYS A 78 8.57 -1.04 -18.58
CA CYS A 78 8.85 -0.40 -17.29
C CYS A 78 10.18 -0.89 -16.71
N LYS A 79 10.96 0.02 -16.11
CA LYS A 79 12.25 -0.31 -15.47
C LYS A 79 12.10 -0.78 -14.03
N ALA A 80 10.99 -0.45 -13.38
CA ALA A 80 10.64 -0.86 -12.03
C ALA A 80 9.12 -0.90 -11.87
N ILE A 81 8.63 -1.67 -10.90
CA ILE A 81 7.20 -1.75 -10.56
C ILE A 81 7.01 -1.48 -9.07
N VAL A 82 6.16 -0.50 -8.76
CA VAL A 82 5.70 -0.16 -7.42
C VAL A 82 4.31 -0.75 -7.21
N ILE A 83 4.19 -1.61 -6.20
CA ILE A 83 2.93 -2.17 -5.72
C ILE A 83 2.40 -1.23 -4.65
N ALA A 84 1.54 -0.27 -5.01
CA ALA A 84 0.98 0.71 -4.09
C ALA A 84 -0.16 0.14 -3.22
N CYS A 85 -0.78 -0.97 -3.64
CA CYS A 85 -1.78 -1.67 -2.85
C CYS A 85 -1.14 -2.42 -1.67
N ASN A 86 -1.62 -2.15 -0.45
CA ASN A 86 -1.20 -2.86 0.75
C ASN A 86 -1.49 -4.37 0.67
N THR A 87 -2.68 -4.75 0.18
CA THR A 87 -3.08 -6.15 0.05
C THR A 87 -2.22 -6.88 -0.98
N ALA A 88 -2.02 -6.31 -2.18
CA ALA A 88 -1.15 -6.91 -3.19
C ALA A 88 0.31 -7.00 -2.70
N SER A 89 0.79 -5.98 -1.97
CA SER A 89 2.13 -5.99 -1.35
C SER A 89 2.28 -7.07 -0.29
N ALA A 90 1.19 -7.44 0.38
CA ALA A 90 1.20 -8.51 1.37
C ALA A 90 1.17 -9.89 0.72
N GLU A 91 0.28 -10.08 -0.25
CA GLU A 91 -0.09 -11.40 -0.77
C GLU A 91 0.69 -11.83 -2.01
N ALA A 92 1.11 -10.90 -2.88
CA ALA A 92 1.68 -11.25 -4.19
C ALA A 92 3.19 -10.97 -4.33
N VAL A 93 3.77 -10.02 -3.57
CA VAL A 93 5.13 -9.53 -3.85
C VAL A 93 6.20 -10.64 -3.82
N THR A 94 6.09 -11.60 -2.89
CA THR A 94 7.06 -12.70 -2.76
C THR A 94 7.04 -13.60 -4.00
N TYR A 95 5.84 -13.92 -4.50
CA TYR A 95 5.65 -14.68 -5.73
C TYR A 95 6.20 -13.91 -6.94
N LEU A 96 5.83 -12.63 -7.08
CA LEU A 96 6.23 -11.80 -8.21
C LEU A 96 7.76 -11.64 -8.29
N ARG A 97 8.43 -11.39 -7.16
CA ARG A 97 9.91 -11.32 -7.09
C ARG A 97 10.57 -12.63 -7.47
N LYS A 98 9.98 -13.78 -7.11
CA LYS A 98 10.51 -15.09 -7.47
C LYS A 98 10.37 -15.36 -8.97
N LYS A 99 9.23 -14.99 -9.56
CA LYS A 99 8.92 -15.19 -10.99
C LYS A 99 9.70 -14.24 -11.89
N TYR A 100 9.76 -12.96 -11.55
CA TYR A 100 10.32 -11.90 -12.38
C TYR A 100 11.63 -11.36 -11.78
N LYS A 101 12.73 -12.07 -12.01
CA LYS A 101 14.02 -11.79 -11.34
C LYS A 101 14.75 -10.53 -11.83
N THR A 102 14.42 -10.03 -13.01
CA THR A 102 15.16 -8.95 -13.68
C THR A 102 14.58 -7.56 -13.43
N ILE A 103 13.31 -7.47 -12.99
CA ILE A 103 12.64 -6.19 -12.73
C ILE A 103 12.53 -5.95 -11.22
N PRO A 104 12.97 -4.79 -10.72
CA PRO A 104 12.80 -4.42 -9.32
C PRO A 104 11.32 -4.24 -8.95
N PHE A 105 10.92 -4.86 -7.83
CA PHE A 105 9.61 -4.64 -7.20
C PHE A 105 9.76 -3.89 -5.89
N ILE A 106 9.14 -2.72 -5.82
CA ILE A 106 8.97 -1.93 -4.61
C ILE A 106 7.55 -2.22 -4.11
N ALA A 107 7.43 -2.71 -2.89
CA ALA A 107 6.13 -3.00 -2.28
C ALA A 107 6.01 -2.20 -0.99
N ILE A 108 4.78 -1.82 -0.64
CA ILE A 108 4.53 -1.11 0.60
C ILE A 108 4.76 -2.07 1.77
N GLU A 109 5.69 -1.69 2.63
CA GLU A 109 5.83 -2.34 3.92
C GLU A 109 4.65 -1.92 4.80
N PRO A 110 4.00 -2.85 5.49
CA PRO A 110 3.10 -2.53 6.58
C PRO A 110 3.54 -1.37 7.48
N ALA A 111 2.65 -0.38 7.64
CA ALA A 111 2.87 0.78 8.51
C ALA A 111 3.07 0.45 10.00
N TYR A 112 2.97 -0.82 10.41
CA TYR A 112 3.25 -1.21 11.80
C TYR A 112 4.74 -1.08 12.17
N LYS A 113 5.67 -1.23 11.22
CA LYS A 113 7.09 -0.97 11.50
C LYS A 113 7.32 0.47 11.97
N MET A 114 6.52 1.43 11.47
CA MET A 114 6.60 2.82 11.89
C MET A 114 6.26 3.02 13.38
N VAL A 115 5.37 2.18 13.94
CA VAL A 115 5.08 2.20 15.38
C VAL A 115 6.35 1.86 16.16
N TYR A 116 7.10 0.87 15.70
CA TYR A 116 8.38 0.53 16.31
C TYR A 116 9.42 1.64 16.14
N ASP A 117 9.54 2.22 14.95
CA ASP A 117 10.59 3.21 14.66
C ASP A 117 10.36 4.55 15.38
N TYR A 118 9.10 4.98 15.58
CA TYR A 118 8.77 6.34 16.03
C TYR A 118 7.88 6.43 17.28
N ALA A 119 7.20 5.35 17.67
CA ALA A 119 6.17 5.36 18.72
C ALA A 119 6.23 4.12 19.62
N TYR A 120 7.42 3.54 19.80
CA TYR A 120 7.60 2.23 20.45
C TYR A 120 6.98 2.17 21.85
N ASP A 121 7.04 3.26 22.60
CA ASP A 121 6.53 3.31 23.98
C ASP A 121 5.12 3.86 24.14
N GLU A 122 4.45 4.18 23.03
CA GLU A 122 3.16 4.85 23.04
C GLU A 122 2.00 3.91 22.73
N ALA A 123 0.87 4.13 23.41
CA ALA A 123 -0.35 3.38 23.14
C ALA A 123 -0.83 3.67 21.71
N THR A 124 -0.90 2.64 20.88
CA THR A 124 -1.15 2.76 19.45
C THR A 124 -2.35 1.91 19.02
N LEU A 125 -3.20 2.46 18.16
CA LEU A 125 -4.31 1.75 17.53
C LEU A 125 -3.99 1.51 16.05
N VAL A 126 -3.93 0.25 15.63
CA VAL A 126 -3.80 -0.12 14.22
C VAL A 126 -5.19 -0.43 13.68
N MET A 127 -5.66 0.41 12.78
CA MET A 127 -6.92 0.24 12.05
C MET A 127 -6.62 -0.38 10.70
N ALA A 128 -7.17 -1.56 10.41
CA ALA A 128 -6.91 -2.28 9.17
C ALA A 128 -8.13 -3.09 8.73
N THR A 129 -8.13 -3.57 7.48
CA THR A 129 -9.14 -4.55 7.03
C THR A 129 -9.00 -5.85 7.81
N LYS A 130 -10.08 -6.63 7.90
CA LYS A 130 -10.08 -7.96 8.52
C LYS A 130 -8.99 -8.85 7.90
N GLY A 131 -8.95 -8.93 6.57
CA GLY A 131 -7.92 -9.70 5.85
C GLY A 131 -6.50 -9.26 6.19
N THR A 132 -6.24 -7.96 6.40
CA THR A 132 -4.92 -7.49 6.82
C THR A 132 -4.54 -8.02 8.20
N ILE A 133 -5.44 -7.96 9.18
CA ILE A 133 -5.17 -8.44 10.55
C ILE A 133 -4.98 -9.95 10.59
N GLU A 134 -5.73 -10.68 9.77
CA GLU A 134 -5.67 -12.14 9.68
C GLU A 134 -4.47 -12.63 8.84
N SER A 135 -3.89 -11.78 7.98
CA SER A 135 -2.76 -12.15 7.13
C SER A 135 -1.54 -12.63 7.92
N GLU A 136 -0.86 -13.66 7.41
CA GLU A 136 0.37 -14.19 7.99
C GLU A 136 1.45 -13.11 8.06
N LYS A 137 1.61 -12.31 6.99
CA LYS A 137 2.60 -11.23 6.92
C LYS A 137 2.40 -10.20 8.04
N PHE A 138 1.16 -9.76 8.28
CA PHE A 138 0.89 -8.84 9.37
C PHE A 138 1.17 -9.47 10.73
N ASN A 139 0.75 -10.72 10.94
CA ASN A 139 0.99 -11.41 12.21
C ASN A 139 2.49 -11.60 12.50
N LEU A 140 3.29 -11.95 11.50
CA LEU A 140 4.75 -12.04 11.63
C LEU A 140 5.37 -10.70 12.02
N LEU A 141 4.96 -9.63 11.35
CA LEU A 141 5.44 -8.28 11.64
C LEU A 141 4.98 -7.78 13.00
N TYR A 142 3.70 -8.00 13.33
CA TYR A 142 3.11 -7.64 14.60
C TYR A 142 3.84 -8.31 15.75
N LYS A 143 4.08 -9.63 15.65
CA LYS A 143 4.88 -10.39 16.63
C LYS A 143 6.31 -9.88 16.73
N LYS A 144 6.97 -9.62 15.59
CA LYS A 144 8.37 -9.16 15.54
C LYS A 144 8.56 -7.81 16.24
N TYR A 145 7.58 -6.92 16.14
CA TYR A 145 7.64 -5.55 16.65
C TYR A 145 6.61 -5.27 17.75
N ASN A 146 6.15 -6.31 18.47
CA ASN A 146 5.13 -6.13 19.50
C ASN A 146 5.74 -5.42 20.72
N ASN A 147 5.17 -4.27 21.10
CA ASN A 147 5.50 -3.53 22.31
C ASN A 147 4.50 -3.75 23.45
N HIS A 148 3.50 -4.62 23.25
CA HIS A 148 2.37 -4.87 24.16
C HIS A 148 1.45 -3.65 24.44
N LYS A 149 1.68 -2.54 23.73
CA LYS A 149 0.91 -1.28 23.83
C LYS A 149 0.08 -1.00 22.58
N THR A 150 0.11 -1.91 21.60
CA THR A 150 -0.66 -1.82 20.36
C THR A 150 -1.99 -2.56 20.47
N LYS A 151 -3.08 -1.92 20.04
CA LYS A 151 -4.39 -2.54 19.85
C LYS A 151 -4.73 -2.63 18.37
N LEU A 152 -5.36 -3.74 17.97
CA LEU A 152 -5.77 -3.99 16.59
C LEU A 152 -7.28 -3.76 16.48
N LEU A 153 -7.71 -2.97 15.48
CA LEU A 153 -9.11 -2.70 15.20
C LEU A 153 -9.46 -3.10 13.76
N PRO A 154 -10.18 -4.23 13.56
CA PRO A 154 -10.71 -4.56 12.24
C PRO A 154 -11.80 -3.56 11.86
N CYS A 155 -11.62 -2.89 10.73
CA CYS A 155 -12.51 -1.83 10.25
C CYS A 155 -13.43 -2.36 9.14
N ILE A 156 -14.34 -3.25 9.52
CA ILE A 156 -15.31 -3.86 8.62
C ILE A 156 -16.25 -2.76 8.07
N GLY A 157 -16.42 -2.72 6.75
CA GLY A 157 -17.30 -1.75 6.07
C GLY A 157 -16.76 -0.33 5.94
N LEU A 158 -15.58 -0.01 6.50
CA LEU A 158 -15.02 1.34 6.39
C LEU A 158 -14.57 1.67 4.96
N ALA A 159 -14.07 0.67 4.21
CA ALA A 159 -13.66 0.84 2.81
C ALA A 159 -14.82 1.31 1.93
N ASP A 160 -15.97 0.64 2.03
CA ASP A 160 -17.18 0.97 1.26
C ASP A 160 -17.63 2.41 1.52
N VAL A 161 -17.57 2.85 2.78
CA VAL A 161 -17.96 4.21 3.20
C VAL A 161 -16.96 5.28 2.73
N ILE A 162 -15.67 4.93 2.60
CA ILE A 162 -14.66 5.83 2.00
C ILE A 162 -14.93 6.00 0.51
N GLU A 163 -15.21 4.91 -0.20
CA GLU A 163 -15.46 4.91 -1.65
C GLU A 163 -16.75 5.64 -2.03
N ASP A 164 -17.78 5.56 -1.19
CA ASP A 164 -19.05 6.31 -1.34
C ASP A 164 -18.85 7.84 -1.27
N GLY A 165 -17.71 8.32 -0.75
CA GLY A 165 -17.38 9.75 -0.67
C GLY A 165 -18.22 10.57 0.32
N ASN A 166 -19.21 9.97 0.98
CA ASN A 166 -20.09 10.62 1.95
C ASN A 166 -19.35 10.90 3.27
N LYS A 167 -18.90 12.15 3.44
CA LYS A 167 -18.12 12.59 4.60
C LYS A 167 -18.86 12.50 5.94
N GLU A 168 -20.19 12.71 5.95
CA GLU A 168 -20.98 12.63 7.18
C GLU A 168 -21.07 11.18 7.67
N LYS A 169 -21.34 10.26 6.74
CA LYS A 169 -21.36 8.81 7.01
C LYS A 169 -19.98 8.31 7.45
N GLN A 170 -18.91 8.78 6.83
CA GLN A 170 -17.54 8.49 7.26
C GLN A 170 -17.29 8.92 8.70
N LYS A 171 -17.72 10.14 9.07
CA LYS A 171 -17.56 10.67 10.42
C LYS A 171 -18.33 9.83 11.45
N GLU A 172 -19.59 9.50 11.18
CA GLU A 172 -20.42 8.69 12.09
C GLU A 172 -19.79 7.30 12.36
N VAL A 173 -19.36 6.63 11.29
CA VAL A 173 -18.71 5.31 11.40
C VAL A 173 -17.41 5.41 12.18
N LEU A 174 -16.57 6.41 11.90
CA LEU A 174 -15.31 6.63 12.61
C LEU A 174 -15.55 6.96 14.09
N GLU A 175 -16.53 7.80 14.43
CA GLU A 175 -16.86 8.12 15.82
C GLU A 175 -17.29 6.88 16.60
N LYS A 176 -18.12 6.03 16.00
CA LYS A 176 -18.54 4.75 16.59
C LYS A 176 -17.37 3.79 16.79
N MET A 177 -16.47 3.70 15.81
CA MET A 177 -15.28 2.83 15.88
C MET A 177 -14.24 3.32 16.90
N LEU A 178 -14.01 4.63 16.96
CA LEU A 178 -12.94 5.25 17.75
C LEU A 178 -13.36 5.67 19.15
N GLY A 179 -14.67 5.80 19.42
CA GLY A 179 -15.19 6.35 20.69
C GLY A 179 -14.62 5.67 21.94
N GLN A 180 -14.51 4.34 21.93
CA GLN A 180 -13.95 3.58 23.05
C GLN A 180 -12.44 3.78 23.29
N TYR A 181 -11.72 4.31 22.31
CA TYR A 181 -10.27 4.56 22.32
C TYR A 181 -9.91 6.02 22.64
N ARG A 182 -10.90 6.93 22.67
CA ARG A 182 -10.68 8.35 22.97
C ARG A 182 -10.00 8.52 24.33
N GLY A 183 -8.89 9.25 24.34
CA GLY A 183 -8.07 9.46 25.55
C GLY A 183 -7.24 8.26 26.01
N LYS A 184 -7.34 7.10 25.35
CA LYS A 184 -6.59 5.86 25.70
C LYS A 184 -5.45 5.54 24.72
N ILE A 185 -5.47 6.14 23.55
CA ILE A 185 -4.52 5.90 22.46
C ILE A 185 -3.86 7.24 22.09
N LYS A 186 -2.55 7.22 21.87
CA LYS A 186 -1.76 8.38 21.41
C LYS A 186 -1.57 8.41 19.89
N ASN A 187 -1.46 7.24 19.26
CA ASN A 187 -1.20 7.12 17.82
C ASN A 187 -2.24 6.24 17.12
N VAL A 188 -2.61 6.62 15.90
CA VAL A 188 -3.47 5.79 15.03
C VAL A 188 -2.71 5.48 13.75
N VAL A 189 -2.54 4.20 13.45
CA VAL A 189 -2.00 3.71 12.18
C VAL A 189 -3.17 3.25 11.31
N LEU A 190 -3.30 3.86 10.15
CA LEU A 190 -4.34 3.54 9.18
C LEU A 190 -3.74 2.65 8.09
N ARG A 191 -4.26 1.43 7.98
CA ARG A 191 -3.91 0.48 6.91
C ARG A 191 -5.09 0.18 5.99
N LEU A 192 -6.11 1.02 6.06
CA LEU A 192 -7.23 1.04 5.12
C LEU A 192 -6.88 2.03 4.00
N TYR A 193 -7.65 2.04 2.91
CA TYR A 193 -7.53 3.04 1.85
C TYR A 193 -7.37 4.46 2.45
N THR A 194 -6.68 5.31 1.71
CA THR A 194 -6.27 6.67 2.07
C THR A 194 -7.29 7.45 2.89
N LEU A 195 -7.20 7.34 4.21
CA LEU A 195 -7.75 8.30 5.15
C LEU A 195 -6.66 9.35 5.37
N SER A 196 -6.70 10.41 4.57
CA SER A 196 -5.96 11.63 4.92
C SER A 196 -6.72 12.27 6.07
N ILE A 197 -6.31 11.98 7.31
CA ILE A 197 -6.75 12.77 8.45
C ILE A 197 -6.05 14.11 8.30
N ASN A 198 -6.75 15.12 7.78
CA ASN A 198 -6.29 16.49 7.87
C ASN A 198 -6.14 16.81 9.35
N ASN A 199 -4.89 16.91 9.78
CA ASN A 199 -4.50 17.23 11.14
C ASN A 199 -4.90 18.69 11.42
N THR A 200 -6.18 18.93 11.68
CA THR A 200 -6.63 20.16 12.33
C THR A 200 -6.36 19.98 13.81
N ARG A 201 -5.11 20.28 14.18
CA ARG A 201 -4.80 20.68 15.56
C ARG A 201 -5.61 21.96 15.81
N ASN A 202 -6.73 21.81 16.51
CA ASN A 202 -7.29 22.90 17.32
C ASN A 202 -6.80 22.70 18.75
#